data_AF-A0AAD1WB00-F1
#
_entry.id   AF-A0AAD1WB00-F1
#
_cell.length_a   1.000
_cell.length_b   1.000
_cell.length_c   1.000
_cell.angle_alpha   90.00
_cell.angle_beta   90.00
_cell.angle_gamma   90.00
#
_symmetry.space_group_name_H-M   'P 1'
#
loop_
_entity.id
_entity.type
_entity.pdbx_description
1 polymer ?
#
loop_
_entity_poly.entity_id
_entity_poly.type
_entity_poly.pdbx_seq_one_letter_code
_entity_poly.pdbx_strand_id
1 'polypeptide(L)'
;LYGTISKLELQHKQTQLANIRQNLTDARCRLKDLLTKRYYHSLQHSKNFFYIHANKGGKYLARILKGDVPRTRIHKIRLQSGKVSQFPEDIANEFQRYYHALYNLSGPEDTPVGHHANTLIQDYLHDNVGRRVSLEAANTLDEPISIEEMAAALKSAKA
;
A
#
# COMPACT_ATOMS: atom_id res chain seq x y z
N LEU A 1 -27.24 -6.56 -40.45
CA LEU A 1 -28.35 -6.17 -39.54
C LEU A 1 -28.72 -4.70 -39.67
N TYR A 2 -27.80 -3.74 -39.52
CA TYR A 2 -28.10 -2.31 -39.63
C TYR A 2 -28.79 -1.90 -40.95
N GLY A 3 -28.25 -2.29 -42.10
CA GLY A 3 -28.89 -2.00 -43.40
C GLY A 3 -30.26 -2.67 -43.59
N THR A 4 -30.48 -3.83 -42.95
CA THR A 4 -31.76 -4.54 -42.98
C THR A 4 -32.82 -3.85 -42.12
N ILE A 5 -32.45 -3.41 -40.92
CA ILE A 5 -33.32 -2.66 -40.01
C ILE A 5 -33.73 -1.33 -40.63
N SER A 6 -32.78 -0.62 -41.24
CA SER A 6 -33.04 0.67 -41.91
C SER A 6 -34.05 0.54 -43.07
N LYS A 7 -33.95 -0.54 -43.86
CA LYS A 7 -34.93 -0.86 -44.92
C LYS A 7 -36.32 -1.18 -44.34
N LEU A 8 -36.38 -2.01 -43.29
CA LEU A 8 -37.64 -2.38 -42.62
C LEU A 8 -38.30 -1.16 -41.95
N GLU A 9 -37.52 -0.24 -41.40
CA GLU A 9 -38.02 1.02 -40.82
C GLU A 9 -38.67 1.92 -41.88
N LEU A 10 -38.05 2.04 -43.06
CA LEU A 10 -38.61 2.82 -44.16
C LEU A 10 -39.91 2.20 -44.67
N GLN A 11 -39.93 0.88 -44.87
CA GLN A 11 -41.12 0.16 -45.31
C GLN A 11 -42.27 0.25 -44.29
N HIS A 12 -41.98 0.11 -43.00
CA HIS A 12 -43.00 0.23 -41.96
C HIS A 12 -43.57 1.64 -41.88
N LYS A 13 -42.74 2.69 -42.02
CA LYS A 13 -43.21 4.08 -42.05
C LYS A 13 -44.22 4.32 -43.18
N GLN A 14 -43.98 3.72 -44.35
CA GLN A 14 -44.84 3.87 -45.54
C GLN A 14 -46.12 3.04 -45.47
N THR A 15 -46.05 1.80 -44.99
CA THR A 15 -47.16 0.83 -45.08
C THR A 15 -47.90 0.60 -43.76
N GLN A 16 -47.30 0.91 -42.61
CA GLN A 16 -47.85 0.73 -41.26
C GLN A 16 -48.34 -0.70 -40.94
N LEU A 17 -47.87 -1.71 -41.69
CA LEU A 17 -48.31 -3.10 -41.53
C LEU A 17 -47.71 -3.74 -40.26
N ALA A 18 -48.52 -4.55 -39.58
CA ALA A 18 -48.15 -5.20 -38.32
C ALA A 18 -47.06 -6.28 -38.45
N ASN A 19 -47.03 -7.01 -39.57
CA ASN A 19 -46.01 -8.02 -39.87
C ASN A 19 -44.60 -7.40 -40.02
N ILE A 20 -44.50 -6.25 -40.69
CA ILE A 20 -43.22 -5.53 -40.87
C ILE A 20 -42.71 -5.02 -39.51
N ARG A 21 -43.61 -4.57 -38.63
CA ARG A 21 -43.28 -4.18 -37.26
C ARG A 21 -42.70 -5.33 -36.44
N GLN A 22 -43.27 -6.54 -36.55
CA GLN A 22 -42.74 -7.73 -35.88
C GLN A 22 -41.34 -8.07 -36.39
N ASN A 23 -41.15 -8.14 -37.71
CA ASN A 23 -39.84 -8.41 -38.32
C ASN A 23 -38.76 -7.39 -37.90
N LEU A 24 -39.13 -6.11 -37.80
CA LEU A 24 -38.27 -5.04 -37.32
C LEU A 24 -37.91 -5.21 -35.83
N THR A 25 -38.87 -5.61 -35.01
CA THR A 25 -38.66 -5.89 -33.59
C THR A 25 -37.69 -7.06 -33.40
N ASP A 26 -37.88 -8.14 -34.16
CA ASP A 26 -36.98 -9.30 -34.13
C ASP A 26 -35.57 -8.96 -34.59
N ALA A 27 -35.44 -8.18 -35.67
CA ALA A 27 -34.14 -7.74 -36.17
C ALA A 27 -33.40 -6.86 -35.17
N ARG A 28 -34.11 -5.97 -34.46
CA ARG A 28 -33.54 -5.15 -33.37
C ARG A 28 -33.14 -6.01 -32.17
N CYS A 29 -33.97 -6.99 -31.79
CA CYS A 29 -33.66 -7.92 -30.70
C CYS A 29 -32.37 -8.71 -30.99
N ARG A 30 -32.27 -9.30 -32.19
CA ARG A 30 -31.06 -10.00 -32.64
C ARG A 30 -29.81 -9.12 -32.64
N LEU A 31 -29.94 -7.86 -33.06
CA LEU A 31 -28.82 -6.91 -33.02
C LEU A 31 -28.40 -6.61 -31.58
N LYS A 32 -29.37 -6.37 -30.68
CA LYS A 32 -29.11 -6.12 -29.27
C LYS A 32 -28.39 -7.31 -28.62
N ASP A 33 -28.81 -8.53 -28.90
CA ASP A 33 -28.16 -9.73 -28.38
C ASP A 33 -26.70 -9.86 -28.85
N LEU A 34 -26.44 -9.60 -30.13
CA LEU A 34 -25.11 -9.69 -30.70
C LEU A 34 -24.17 -8.62 -30.10
N LEU A 35 -24.67 -7.39 -29.94
CA LEU A 35 -23.94 -6.32 -29.27
C LEU A 35 -23.68 -6.65 -27.80
N THR A 36 -24.67 -7.21 -27.11
CA THR A 36 -24.57 -7.59 -25.71
C THR A 36 -23.52 -8.68 -25.52
N LYS A 37 -23.51 -9.72 -26.38
CA LYS A 37 -22.48 -10.76 -26.36
C LYS A 37 -21.08 -10.19 -26.59
N ARG A 38 -20.92 -9.29 -27.57
CA ARG A 38 -19.65 -8.62 -27.84
C ARG A 38 -19.18 -7.78 -26.65
N TYR A 39 -20.10 -7.02 -26.05
CA TYR A 39 -19.81 -6.23 -24.85
C TYR A 39 -19.32 -7.10 -23.71
N TYR A 40 -20.01 -8.20 -23.40
CA TYR A 40 -19.58 -9.12 -22.34
C TYR A 40 -18.21 -9.73 -22.61
N HIS A 41 -17.93 -10.11 -23.85
CA HIS A 41 -16.61 -10.62 -24.23
C HIS A 41 -15.52 -9.57 -24.01
N SER A 42 -15.71 -8.34 -24.48
CA SER A 42 -14.75 -7.23 -24.26
C SER A 42 -14.58 -6.90 -22.77
N LEU A 43 -15.66 -6.90 -22.01
CA LEU A 43 -15.63 -6.67 -20.56
C LEU A 43 -14.82 -7.76 -19.85
N GLN A 44 -15.05 -9.04 -20.20
CA GLN A 44 -14.33 -10.15 -19.60
C GLN A 44 -12.84 -10.13 -19.97
N HIS A 45 -12.53 -9.81 -21.23
CA HIS A 45 -11.15 -9.66 -21.68
C HIS A 45 -10.43 -8.54 -20.92
N SER A 46 -11.08 -7.38 -20.75
CA SER A 46 -10.53 -6.28 -19.96
C SER A 46 -10.31 -6.67 -18.49
N LYS A 47 -11.29 -7.34 -17.86
CA LYS A 47 -11.16 -7.84 -16.49
C LYS A 47 -9.98 -8.81 -16.34
N ASN A 48 -9.82 -9.74 -17.27
CA ASN A 48 -8.71 -10.69 -17.28
C ASN A 48 -7.36 -9.98 -17.48
N PHE A 49 -7.29 -9.03 -18.43
CA PHE A 49 -6.09 -8.22 -18.66
C PHE A 49 -5.69 -7.48 -17.39
N PHE A 50 -6.62 -6.81 -16.71
CA PHE A 50 -6.35 -6.18 -15.41
C PHE A 50 -6.02 -7.19 -14.32
N TYR A 51 -6.64 -8.37 -14.30
CA TYR A 51 -6.30 -9.38 -13.30
C TYR A 51 -4.84 -9.83 -13.39
N ILE A 52 -4.35 -10.03 -14.61
CA ILE A 52 -2.98 -10.48 -14.90
C ILE A 52 -1.97 -9.34 -14.74
N HIS A 53 -2.26 -8.18 -15.33
CA HIS A 53 -1.30 -7.09 -15.47
C HIS A 53 -1.47 -5.96 -14.45
N ALA A 54 -2.53 -5.97 -13.62
CA ALA A 54 -2.62 -4.96 -12.57
C ALA A 54 -1.56 -5.21 -11.50
N ASN A 55 -0.86 -4.14 -11.12
CA ASN A 55 0.02 -4.11 -9.96
C ASN A 55 -0.79 -4.17 -8.65
N LYS A 56 -1.33 -5.36 -8.33
CA LYS A 56 -2.12 -5.60 -7.11
C LYS A 56 -1.24 -5.46 -5.87
N GLY A 57 -0.03 -6.03 -5.90
CA GLY A 57 0.94 -5.93 -4.81
C GLY A 57 1.29 -4.49 -4.47
N GLY A 58 1.64 -3.68 -5.47
CA GLY A 58 1.93 -2.26 -5.28
C GLY A 58 0.74 -1.44 -4.82
N LYS A 59 -0.48 -1.71 -5.32
CA LYS A 59 -1.71 -1.05 -4.83
C LYS A 59 -2.01 -1.43 -3.37
N TYR A 60 -1.82 -2.69 -3.02
CA TYR A 60 -2.02 -3.18 -1.66
C TYR A 60 -0.98 -2.58 -0.71
N LEU A 61 0.30 -2.60 -1.08
CA LEU A 61 1.38 -1.95 -0.35
C LEU A 61 1.11 -0.45 -0.18
N ALA A 62 0.72 0.26 -1.23
CA ALA A 62 0.38 1.68 -1.14
C ALA A 62 -0.79 1.95 -0.19
N ARG A 63 -1.79 1.04 -0.14
CA ARG A 63 -2.91 1.14 0.82
C ARG A 63 -2.43 0.93 2.25
N ILE A 64 -1.58 -0.07 2.49
CA ILE A 64 -0.97 -0.33 3.80
C ILE A 64 -0.16 0.89 4.23
N LEU A 65 0.78 1.35 3.40
CA LEU A 65 1.61 2.51 3.69
C LEU A 65 0.78 3.77 3.97
N LYS A 66 -0.30 4.01 3.22
CA LYS A 66 -1.23 5.12 3.51
C LYS A 66 -1.91 5.00 4.88
N GLY A 67 -2.20 3.79 5.34
CA GLY A 67 -2.80 3.54 6.65
C GLY A 67 -1.79 3.61 7.79
N ASP A 68 -0.56 3.15 7.56
CA ASP A 68 0.47 3.01 8.58
C ASP A 68 1.24 4.31 8.83
N VAL A 69 1.55 5.08 7.78
CA VAL A 69 2.26 6.37 7.89
C VAL A 69 1.62 7.34 8.91
N PRO A 70 0.29 7.56 8.93
CA PRO A 70 -0.32 8.45 9.93
C PRO A 70 -0.35 7.84 11.34
N ARG A 71 -0.21 6.52 11.50
CA ARG A 71 -0.13 5.84 12.81
C ARG A 71 1.27 5.90 13.40
N THR A 72 2.30 5.78 12.57
CA THR A 72 3.70 5.73 13.01
C THR A 72 4.32 7.11 13.12
N ARG A 73 3.83 8.11 12.37
CA ARG A 73 4.40 9.47 12.40
C ARG A 73 3.61 10.40 13.32
N ILE A 74 4.35 11.02 14.22
CA ILE A 74 3.83 12.10 15.05
C ILE A 74 3.85 13.39 14.23
N HIS A 75 2.66 13.87 13.86
CA HIS A 75 2.46 15.03 12.99
C HIS A 75 2.35 16.35 13.76
N LYS A 76 2.03 16.28 15.05
CA LYS A 76 1.93 17.43 15.94
C LYS A 76 2.16 17.01 17.39
N ILE A 77 2.72 17.91 18.18
CA ILE A 77 2.89 17.73 19.63
C ILE A 77 2.39 18.97 20.36
N ARG A 78 1.98 18.80 21.62
CA ARG A 78 1.68 19.92 22.51
C ARG A 78 2.94 20.25 23.30
N LEU A 79 3.43 21.47 23.18
CA LEU A 79 4.55 21.97 23.95
C LEU A 79 4.13 22.24 25.39
N GLN A 80 5.10 22.36 26.30
CA GLN A 80 4.85 22.78 27.68
C GLN A 80 4.17 24.15 27.81
N SER A 81 4.36 25.03 26.83
CA SER A 81 3.65 26.32 26.75
C SER A 81 2.15 26.19 26.43
N GLY A 82 1.65 24.96 26.22
CA GLY A 82 0.26 24.67 25.87
C GLY A 82 -0.05 24.84 24.38
N LYS A 83 0.89 25.35 23.58
CA LYS A 83 0.74 25.51 22.13
C LYS A 83 0.95 24.17 21.40
N VAL A 84 0.24 23.97 20.31
CA VAL A 84 0.42 22.81 19.43
C VAL A 84 1.38 23.19 18.31
N SER A 85 2.52 22.50 18.19
CA SER A 85 3.47 22.67 17.10
C SER A 85 3.45 21.48 16.15
N GLN A 86 3.73 21.76 14.88
CA GLN A 86 3.90 20.79 13.80
C GLN A 86 5.35 20.79 13.28
N PHE A 87 6.23 21.64 13.83
CA PHE A 87 7.62 21.73 13.41
C PHE A 87 8.42 20.53 13.95
N PRO A 88 9.21 19.84 13.11
CA PRO A 88 9.98 18.67 13.55
C PRO A 88 10.95 18.96 14.70
N GLU A 89 11.57 20.14 14.71
CA GLU A 89 12.53 20.55 15.75
C GLU A 89 11.84 20.67 17.11
N ASP A 90 10.67 21.32 17.16
CA ASP A 90 9.88 21.42 18.39
C ASP A 90 9.43 20.04 18.89
N ILE A 91 9.05 19.15 17.98
CA ILE A 91 8.66 17.77 18.32
C ILE A 91 9.85 17.03 18.94
N ALA A 92 11.03 17.10 18.31
CA ALA A 92 12.23 16.44 18.82
C ALA A 92 12.64 16.98 20.20
N ASN A 93 12.67 18.30 20.37
CA ASN A 93 13.01 18.96 21.64
C ASN A 93 12.05 18.57 22.77
N GLU A 94 10.75 18.53 22.48
CA GLU A 94 9.72 18.13 23.45
C GLU A 94 9.87 16.66 23.86
N PHE A 95 10.21 15.76 22.92
CA PHE A 95 10.53 14.36 23.22
C PHE A 95 11.78 14.22 24.07
N GLN A 96 12.86 14.92 23.71
CA GLN A 96 14.11 14.91 24.48
C GLN A 96 13.84 15.35 25.92
N ARG A 97 13.08 16.44 26.11
CA ARG A 97 12.73 16.93 27.44
C ARG A 97 11.86 15.95 28.22
N TYR A 98 10.86 15.35 27.58
CA TYR A 98 10.00 14.34 28.21
C TYR A 98 10.81 13.14 28.71
N TYR A 99 11.68 12.57 27.88
CA TYR A 99 12.50 11.42 28.27
C TYR A 99 13.57 11.79 29.30
N HIS A 100 14.14 13.00 29.21
CA HIS A 100 15.06 13.51 30.22
C HIS A 100 14.41 13.59 31.61
N ALA A 101 13.18 14.09 31.67
CA ALA A 101 12.39 14.09 32.90
C ALA A 101 11.98 12.67 33.34
N LEU A 102 11.56 11.81 32.40
CA LEU A 102 11.11 10.45 32.71
C LEU A 102 12.20 9.60 33.35
N TYR A 103 13.43 9.73 32.85
CA TYR A 103 14.57 8.95 33.34
C TYR A 103 15.36 9.66 34.44
N ASN A 104 14.89 10.81 34.95
CA ASN A 104 15.62 11.63 35.92
C ASN A 104 17.08 11.86 35.50
N LEU A 105 17.31 12.10 34.20
CA LEU A 105 18.64 12.52 33.71
C LEU A 105 19.04 13.89 34.28
N SER A 106 18.11 14.56 34.96
CA SER A 106 18.30 15.73 35.82
C SER A 106 19.11 15.42 37.09
N GLY A 107 20.37 15.05 36.93
CA GLY A 107 21.40 15.80 37.64
C GLY A 107 21.72 17.05 36.80
N PRO A 108 22.05 18.22 37.37
CA PRO A 108 22.64 19.29 36.58
C PRO A 108 23.84 18.70 35.81
N GLU A 109 24.03 19.10 34.55
CA GLU A 109 25.13 18.59 33.69
C GLU A 109 26.51 18.77 34.36
N ASP A 110 26.60 19.63 35.37
CA ASP A 110 27.77 19.89 36.23
C ASP A 110 27.92 18.96 37.46
N THR A 111 27.05 17.97 37.65
CA THR A 111 27.22 16.95 38.71
C THR A 111 27.82 15.65 38.16
N PRO A 112 28.74 15.00 38.91
CA PRO A 112 29.47 13.82 38.44
C PRO A 112 28.56 12.63 38.08
N VAL A 113 27.34 12.59 38.63
CA VAL A 113 26.35 11.53 38.35
C VAL A 113 25.71 11.69 36.97
N GLY A 114 25.40 12.93 36.55
CA GLY A 114 24.86 13.21 35.21
C GLY A 114 25.90 13.00 34.12
N HIS A 115 27.15 13.38 34.40
CA HIS A 115 28.28 13.09 33.50
C HIS A 115 28.48 11.58 33.32
N HIS A 116 28.38 10.78 34.39
CA HIS A 116 28.53 9.33 34.33
C HIS A 116 27.41 8.63 33.53
N ALA A 117 26.15 9.06 33.71
CA ALA A 117 25.04 8.53 32.92
C ALA A 117 25.18 8.88 31.43
N ASN A 118 25.58 10.12 31.12
CA ASN A 118 25.86 10.54 29.75
C ASN A 118 27.05 9.79 29.14
N THR A 119 28.13 9.53 29.90
CA THR A 119 29.23 8.69 29.39
C THR A 119 28.78 7.26 29.13
N LEU A 120 27.99 6.65 30.01
CA LEU A 120 27.46 5.30 29.79
C LEU A 120 26.53 5.22 28.57
N ILE A 121 25.72 6.26 28.36
CA ILE A 121 24.87 6.37 27.17
C ILE A 121 25.74 6.56 25.92
N GLN A 122 26.78 7.40 25.97
CA GLN A 122 27.69 7.59 24.84
C GLN A 122 28.50 6.34 24.54
N ASP A 123 28.98 5.62 25.55
CA ASP A 123 29.69 4.35 25.40
C ASP A 123 28.77 3.28 24.82
N TYR A 124 27.55 3.16 25.34
CA TYR A 124 26.54 2.25 24.79
C TYR A 124 26.18 2.61 23.34
N LEU A 125 25.99 3.90 23.04
CA LEU A 125 25.74 4.36 21.68
C LEU A 125 26.97 4.12 20.80
N HIS A 126 28.19 4.27 21.28
CA HIS A 126 29.40 3.97 20.50
C HIS A 126 29.50 2.46 20.19
N ASP A 127 29.24 1.61 21.19
CA ASP A 127 29.28 0.16 21.08
C ASP A 127 28.15 -0.40 20.19
N ASN A 128 26.99 0.25 20.16
CA ASN A 128 25.79 -0.27 19.50
C ASN A 128 25.34 0.50 18.26
N VAL A 129 25.58 1.82 18.18
CA VAL A 129 25.40 2.64 16.96
C VAL A 129 26.59 2.41 16.04
N GLY A 130 26.76 1.16 15.63
CA GLY A 130 28.02 0.72 15.06
C GLY A 130 28.12 -0.77 14.84
N ARG A 131 27.25 -1.59 15.45
CA ARG A 131 26.95 -2.94 14.94
C ARG A 131 26.19 -2.84 13.61
N ARG A 132 26.79 -2.14 12.65
CA ARG A 132 26.61 -2.42 11.24
C ARG A 132 27.09 -3.85 11.10
N VAL A 133 26.21 -4.71 10.60
CA VAL A 133 26.56 -6.05 10.16
C VAL A 133 27.85 -5.91 9.34
N SER A 134 28.88 -6.70 9.64
CA SER A 134 30.12 -6.65 8.87
C SER A 134 29.78 -6.80 7.39
N LEU A 135 30.55 -6.17 6.50
CA LEU A 135 30.27 -6.23 5.05
C LEU A 135 30.09 -7.69 4.59
N GLU A 136 30.84 -8.61 5.19
CA GLU A 136 30.74 -10.05 4.96
C GLU A 136 29.40 -10.62 5.39
N ALA A 137 28.94 -10.34 6.61
CA ALA A 137 27.65 -10.84 7.10
C ALA A 137 26.46 -10.21 6.38
N ALA A 138 26.59 -8.97 5.89
CA ALA A 138 25.57 -8.32 5.06
C ALA A 138 25.46 -9.01 3.70
N ASN A 139 26.61 -9.39 3.10
CA ASN A 139 26.64 -10.16 1.86
C ASN A 139 26.06 -11.57 2.06
N THR A 140 26.30 -12.22 3.20
CA THR A 140 25.69 -13.53 3.52
C THR A 140 24.17 -13.44 3.68
N LEU A 141 23.66 -12.31 4.18
CA LEU A 141 22.22 -12.04 4.31
C LEU A 141 21.52 -11.76 2.98
N ASP A 142 22.27 -11.28 1.97
CA ASP A 142 21.76 -11.03 0.61
C ASP A 142 21.76 -12.30 -0.27
N GLU A 143 22.42 -13.38 0.16
CA GLU A 143 22.41 -14.66 -0.54
C GLU A 143 21.04 -15.35 -0.41
N PRO A 144 20.54 -16.00 -1.47
CA PRO A 144 19.27 -16.73 -1.41
C PRO A 144 19.39 -17.93 -0.47
N ILE A 145 18.38 -18.11 0.40
CA ILE A 145 18.32 -19.18 1.41
C ILE A 145 18.58 -20.55 0.76
N SER A 146 19.56 -21.28 1.30
CA SER A 146 19.93 -22.59 0.79
C SER A 146 18.92 -23.67 1.21
N ILE A 147 18.78 -24.70 0.38
CA ILE A 147 17.93 -25.86 0.66
C ILE A 147 18.37 -26.58 1.94
N GLU A 148 19.67 -26.55 2.23
CA GLU A 148 20.26 -27.15 3.42
C GLU A 148 19.87 -26.40 4.71
N GLU A 149 19.81 -25.06 4.66
CA GLU A 149 19.34 -24.23 5.76
C GLU A 149 17.85 -24.44 6.02
N MET A 150 17.05 -24.54 4.94
CA MET A 150 15.63 -24.90 5.07
C MET A 150 15.45 -26.27 5.72
N ALA A 151 16.25 -27.27 5.33
CA ALA A 151 16.20 -28.61 5.91
C ALA A 151 16.62 -28.61 7.39
N ALA A 152 17.65 -27.84 7.75
CA ALA A 152 18.10 -27.67 9.13
C ALA A 152 17.05 -26.97 10.00
N ALA A 153 16.44 -25.89 9.50
CA ALA A 153 15.36 -25.17 10.18
C ALA A 153 14.15 -26.09 10.41
N LEU A 154 13.73 -26.86 9.40
CA LEU A 154 12.65 -27.84 9.52
C LEU A 154 12.96 -28.96 10.53
N LYS A 155 14.22 -29.34 10.68
CA LYS A 155 14.66 -30.32 11.68
C LYS A 155 14.62 -29.74 13.09
N SER A 156 15.03 -28.48 13.25
CA SER A 156 14.97 -27.78 14.54
C SER A 156 13.53 -27.47 15.02
N ALA A 157 12.61 -27.21 14.07
CA ALA A 157 11.20 -26.91 14.37
C ALA A 157 10.35 -28.16 14.70
N LYS A 158 10.90 -29.35 14.51
CA LYS A 158 10.25 -30.63 14.88
C LYS A 158 10.68 -31.15 16.27
N ALA A 159 11.52 -30.40 16.99
CA ALA A 159 11.85 -30.66 18.39
C ALA A 159 10.85 -29.98 19.33
#